data_AF-A0A970UVL9-F1
#
_entry.id   AF-A0A970UVL9-F1
#
_cell.length_a   1.000
_cell.length_b   1.000
_cell.length_c   1.000
_cell.angle_alpha   90.00
_cell.angle_beta   90.00
_cell.angle_gamma   90.00
#
_symmetry.space_group_name_H-M   'P 1'
#
loop_
_entity.id
_entity.type
_entity.pdbx_description
1 polymer ?
#
loop_
_entity_poly.entity_id
_entity_poly.type
_entity_poly.pdbx_seq_one_letter_code
_entity_poly.pdbx_strand_id
1 'polypeptide(L)'
;MRAEDKTFLETRRNRYLSMLSSAMGRNEVDWLCRDALSDIDNFEFLFDLIFSHDNQIAWRAAWVIEKVSEKSIENFKNTHKDRLQELILTSSHGGLRRLVLSIIFNLPLRQPISVEFINRCFEQMMLVKEPVSVQVLSMKILEKVCEIEHDLSQELETALLSLDSDLFSKGFVAARKGVIKRLKMRV
;
A
#
# COMPACT_ATOMS: atom_id res chain seq x y z
N MET A 1 -4.21 7.25 -33.55
CA MET A 1 -4.99 8.02 -32.55
C MET A 1 -5.26 9.40 -33.13
N ARG A 2 -6.52 9.80 -33.28
CA ARG A 2 -6.91 11.06 -33.97
C ARG A 2 -6.58 12.25 -33.06
N ALA A 3 -6.41 13.45 -33.65
CA ALA A 3 -6.02 14.65 -32.90
C ALA A 3 -7.04 15.02 -31.79
N GLU A 4 -8.33 14.75 -32.02
CA GLU A 4 -9.43 15.00 -31.07
C GLU A 4 -9.33 14.13 -29.81
N ASP A 5 -8.92 12.87 -29.94
CA ASP A 5 -8.73 11.95 -28.81
C ASP A 5 -7.60 12.42 -27.88
N LYS A 6 -6.53 12.99 -28.46
CA LYS A 6 -5.39 13.53 -27.70
C LYS A 6 -5.81 14.72 -26.84
N THR A 7 -6.56 15.66 -27.42
CA THR A 7 -7.03 16.86 -26.70
C THR A 7 -7.98 16.51 -25.57
N PHE A 8 -8.85 15.52 -25.77
CA PHE A 8 -9.75 15.04 -24.71
C PHE A 8 -8.99 14.40 -23.54
N LEU A 9 -8.03 13.51 -23.84
CA LEU A 9 -7.19 12.87 -22.83
C LEU A 9 -6.36 13.90 -22.04
N GLU A 10 -5.77 14.87 -22.72
CA GLU A 10 -5.00 15.94 -22.08
C GLU A 10 -5.86 16.80 -21.15
N THR A 11 -7.06 17.17 -21.61
CA THR A 11 -8.03 17.91 -20.79
C THR A 11 -8.40 17.14 -19.52
N ARG A 12 -8.62 15.82 -19.65
CA ARG A 12 -8.96 14.95 -18.51
C ARG A 12 -7.81 14.81 -17.52
N ARG A 13 -6.58 14.61 -18.01
CA ARG A 13 -5.36 14.54 -17.18
C ARG A 13 -5.14 15.85 -16.42
N ASN A 14 -5.31 17.00 -17.09
CA ASN A 14 -5.21 18.31 -16.45
C ASN A 14 -6.25 18.50 -15.34
N ARG A 15 -7.47 17.96 -15.53
CA ARG A 15 -8.50 17.96 -14.48
C ARG A 15 -8.06 17.13 -13.27
N TYR A 16 -7.48 15.94 -13.46
CA TYR A 16 -6.98 15.15 -12.32
C TYR A 16 -5.88 15.88 -11.57
N LEU A 17 -4.91 16.44 -12.29
CA LEU A 17 -3.82 17.19 -11.68
C LEU A 17 -4.36 18.38 -10.87
N SER A 18 -5.31 19.14 -11.42
CA SER A 18 -5.98 20.23 -10.71
C SER A 18 -6.67 19.78 -9.41
N MET A 19 -7.36 18.63 -9.45
CA MET A 19 -7.98 18.05 -8.26
C MET A 19 -6.95 17.54 -7.24
N LEU A 20 -5.87 16.91 -7.71
CA LEU A 20 -4.81 16.36 -6.87
C LEU A 20 -3.93 17.45 -6.25
N SER A 21 -3.79 18.60 -6.88
CA SER A 21 -3.06 19.75 -6.34
C SER A 21 -3.89 20.56 -5.32
N SER A 22 -5.21 20.44 -5.31
CA SER A 22 -6.10 21.16 -4.39
C SER A 22 -6.60 20.30 -3.22
N ALA A 23 -7.13 20.92 -2.16
CA ALA A 23 -7.67 20.18 -1.02
C ALA A 23 -8.74 19.18 -1.48
N MET A 24 -8.51 17.89 -1.20
CA MET A 24 -9.37 16.80 -1.67
C MET A 24 -10.23 16.26 -0.53
N GLY A 25 -11.54 16.22 -0.73
CA GLY A 25 -12.49 15.56 0.15
C GLY A 25 -12.84 14.15 -0.35
N ARG A 26 -13.73 13.49 0.38
CA ARG A 26 -14.18 12.13 0.06
C ARG A 26 -14.87 12.05 -1.32
N ASN A 27 -15.63 13.07 -1.69
CA ASN A 27 -16.38 13.09 -2.95
C ASN A 27 -15.44 13.10 -4.16
N GLU A 28 -14.36 13.87 -4.09
CA GLU A 28 -13.35 13.93 -5.13
C GLU A 28 -12.59 12.61 -5.25
N VAL A 29 -12.23 11.99 -4.12
CA VAL A 29 -11.60 10.65 -4.10
C VAL A 29 -12.53 9.61 -4.72
N ASP A 30 -13.80 9.59 -4.31
CA ASP A 30 -14.78 8.63 -4.81
C ASP A 30 -15.05 8.81 -6.30
N TRP A 31 -15.05 10.06 -6.79
CA TRP A 31 -15.17 10.36 -8.22
C TRP A 31 -13.96 9.86 -9.01
N LEU A 32 -12.73 10.19 -8.58
CA LEU A 32 -11.50 9.73 -9.24
C LEU A 32 -11.38 8.20 -9.21
N CYS A 33 -11.79 7.55 -8.11
CA CYS A 33 -11.80 6.10 -7.98
C CYS A 33 -12.78 5.46 -8.98
N ARG A 34 -14.01 5.98 -9.12
CA ARG A 34 -14.98 5.49 -10.12
C ARG A 34 -14.44 5.66 -11.53
N ASP A 35 -13.78 6.78 -11.78
CA ASP A 35 -13.21 7.09 -13.07
C ASP A 35 -12.07 6.13 -13.44
N ALA A 36 -11.14 5.87 -12.51
CA ALA A 36 -10.08 4.88 -12.64
C ALA A 36 -10.62 3.45 -12.86
N LEU A 37 -11.75 3.10 -12.23
CA LEU A 37 -12.37 1.78 -12.40
C LEU A 37 -13.07 1.63 -13.77
N SER A 38 -13.44 2.74 -14.42
CA SER A 38 -14.16 2.71 -15.68
C SER A 38 -13.26 2.54 -16.91
N ASP A 39 -11.98 2.89 -16.78
CA ASP A 39 -11.04 2.95 -17.90
C ASP A 39 -9.60 2.73 -17.40
N ILE A 40 -8.93 1.74 -18.00
CA ILE A 40 -7.58 1.34 -17.63
C ILE A 40 -6.56 2.46 -17.84
N ASP A 41 -6.73 3.32 -18.85
CA ASP A 41 -5.78 4.42 -19.11
C ASP A 41 -5.85 5.49 -18.01
N ASN A 42 -7.04 5.69 -17.42
CA ASN A 42 -7.22 6.59 -16.28
C ASN A 42 -6.60 5.99 -15.01
N PHE A 43 -6.75 4.68 -14.81
CA PHE A 43 -6.06 3.95 -13.74
C PHE A 43 -4.55 4.07 -13.87
N GLU A 44 -3.97 3.74 -15.04
CA GLU A 44 -2.53 3.76 -15.26
C GLU A 44 -1.96 5.17 -15.02
N PHE A 45 -2.64 6.21 -15.50
CA PHE A 45 -2.23 7.59 -15.25
C PHE A 45 -2.28 7.96 -13.76
N LEU A 46 -3.35 7.63 -13.04
CA LEU A 46 -3.45 7.91 -11.60
C LEU A 46 -2.46 7.07 -10.78
N PHE A 47 -2.18 5.84 -11.21
CA PHE A 47 -1.17 4.98 -10.60
C PHE A 47 0.23 5.58 -10.75
N ASP A 48 0.58 6.08 -11.94
CA ASP A 48 1.86 6.74 -12.17
C ASP A 48 2.07 7.97 -11.28
N LEU A 49 1.00 8.71 -10.97
CA LEU A 49 1.07 9.88 -10.09
C LEU A 49 1.48 9.55 -8.65
N ILE A 50 1.37 8.30 -8.19
CA ILE A 50 1.92 7.86 -6.89
C ILE A 50 3.43 8.12 -6.81
N PHE A 51 4.12 8.12 -7.94
CA PHE A 51 5.57 8.30 -8.05
C PHE A 51 5.96 9.73 -8.40
N SER A 52 5.01 10.68 -8.32
CA SER A 52 5.28 12.11 -8.55
C SER A 52 6.32 12.64 -7.56
N HIS A 53 7.16 13.57 -8.04
CA HIS A 53 8.06 14.34 -7.17
C HIS A 53 7.30 15.30 -6.23
N ASP A 54 6.05 15.64 -6.58
CA ASP A 54 5.16 16.38 -5.69
C ASP A 54 4.53 15.41 -4.68
N ASN A 55 5.00 15.49 -3.44
CA ASN A 55 4.52 14.66 -2.32
C ASN A 55 3.01 14.76 -2.10
N GLN A 56 2.39 15.91 -2.38
CA GLN A 56 0.96 16.10 -2.18
C GLN A 56 0.16 15.36 -3.26
N ILE A 57 0.59 15.47 -4.53
CA ILE A 57 0.01 14.70 -5.64
C ILE A 57 0.22 13.21 -5.41
N ALA A 58 1.45 12.78 -5.08
CA ALA A 58 1.78 11.38 -4.83
C ALA A 58 0.91 10.78 -3.72
N TRP A 59 0.80 11.48 -2.59
CA TRP A 59 0.00 11.05 -1.46
C TRP A 59 -1.49 10.95 -1.79
N ARG A 60 -2.07 11.93 -2.49
CA ARG A 60 -3.49 11.92 -2.87
C ARG A 60 -3.80 10.90 -3.97
N ALA A 61 -2.90 10.72 -4.93
CA ALA A 61 -3.01 9.67 -5.94
C ALA A 61 -3.00 8.29 -5.29
N ALA A 62 -2.10 8.06 -4.33
CA ALA A 62 -2.08 6.82 -3.56
C ALA A 62 -3.37 6.59 -2.76
N TRP A 63 -4.04 7.66 -2.32
CA TRP A 63 -5.32 7.53 -1.62
C TRP A 63 -6.43 7.09 -2.57
N VAL A 64 -6.47 7.63 -3.79
CA VAL A 64 -7.39 7.16 -4.84
C VAL A 64 -7.12 5.69 -5.18
N ILE A 65 -5.85 5.33 -5.39
CA ILE A 65 -5.46 3.96 -5.77
C ILE A 65 -5.67 2.96 -4.62
N GLU A 66 -5.55 3.37 -3.36
CA GLU A 66 -6.00 2.56 -2.20
C GLU A 66 -7.48 2.18 -2.38
N LYS A 67 -8.34 3.13 -2.74
CA LYS A 67 -9.77 2.86 -2.99
C LYS A 67 -10.04 2.00 -4.22
N VAL A 68 -9.20 2.06 -5.23
CA VAL A 68 -9.26 1.13 -6.36
C VAL A 68 -8.89 -0.28 -5.93
N SER A 69 -7.82 -0.44 -5.13
CA SER A 69 -7.36 -1.76 -4.65
C SER A 69 -8.36 -2.48 -3.75
N GLU A 70 -9.23 -1.73 -3.06
CA GLU A 70 -10.35 -2.29 -2.27
C GLU A 70 -11.48 -2.89 -3.15
N LYS A 71 -11.53 -2.55 -4.44
CA LYS A 71 -12.67 -2.84 -5.34
C LYS A 71 -12.30 -3.69 -6.55
N SER A 72 -11.11 -3.50 -7.11
CA SER A 72 -10.65 -4.16 -8.35
C SER A 72 -9.17 -4.51 -8.23
N ILE A 73 -8.92 -5.75 -7.84
CA ILE A 73 -7.56 -6.27 -7.68
C ILE A 73 -6.94 -6.64 -9.04
N GLU A 74 -7.79 -6.94 -10.02
CA GLU A 74 -7.44 -7.35 -11.39
C GLU A 74 -6.80 -6.23 -12.21
N ASN A 75 -7.04 -4.96 -11.87
CA ASN A 75 -6.36 -3.81 -12.47
C ASN A 75 -4.86 -3.78 -12.16
N PHE A 76 -4.40 -4.49 -11.11
CA PHE A 76 -3.02 -4.48 -10.66
C PHE A 76 -2.20 -5.63 -11.25
N LYS A 77 -1.42 -5.32 -12.28
CA LYS A 77 -0.40 -6.20 -12.86
C LYS A 77 0.79 -6.40 -11.92
N ASN A 78 1.61 -7.41 -12.18
CA ASN A 78 2.83 -7.65 -11.41
C ASN A 78 3.80 -6.46 -11.46
N THR A 79 3.87 -5.74 -12.58
CA THR A 79 4.67 -4.51 -12.71
C THR A 79 4.22 -3.42 -11.74
N HIS A 80 2.92 -3.30 -11.44
CA HIS A 80 2.42 -2.38 -10.44
C HIS A 80 2.87 -2.78 -9.04
N LYS A 81 2.80 -4.08 -8.72
CA LYS A 81 3.24 -4.62 -7.43
C LYS A 81 4.73 -4.40 -7.21
N ASP A 82 5.55 -4.63 -8.24
CA ASP A 82 7.00 -4.40 -8.21
C ASP A 82 7.31 -2.93 -7.88
N ARG A 83 6.65 -1.99 -8.56
CA ARG A 83 6.82 -0.55 -8.31
C ARG A 83 6.35 -0.13 -6.91
N LEU A 84 5.27 -0.70 -6.40
CA LEU A 84 4.79 -0.43 -5.04
C LEU A 84 5.77 -0.94 -3.98
N GLN A 85 6.35 -2.14 -4.17
CA GLN A 85 7.37 -2.67 -3.27
C GLN A 85 8.61 -1.77 -3.26
N GLU A 86 9.10 -1.36 -4.42
CA GLU A 86 10.23 -0.42 -4.55
C GLU A 86 9.96 0.90 -3.81
N LEU A 87 8.73 1.40 -3.87
CA LEU A 87 8.34 2.63 -3.16
C LEU A 87 8.38 2.46 -1.63
N ILE A 88 8.11 1.27 -1.10
CA ILE A 88 8.25 0.96 0.34
C ILE A 88 9.72 0.95 0.77
N LEU A 89 10.63 0.52 -0.12
CA LEU A 89 12.07 0.50 0.14
C LEU A 89 12.65 1.94 0.14
N THR A 90 12.19 2.80 -0.76
CA THR A 90 12.80 4.10 -1.04
C THR A 90 12.13 5.30 -0.34
N SER A 91 10.83 5.23 -0.05
CA SER A 91 10.09 6.40 0.48
C SER A 91 10.34 6.65 1.96
N SER A 92 10.58 7.92 2.33
CA SER A 92 10.65 8.41 3.72
C SER A 92 9.33 9.02 4.23
N HIS A 93 8.33 9.21 3.36
CA HIS A 93 7.10 9.91 3.69
C HIS A 93 6.05 8.97 4.32
N GLY A 94 5.80 9.09 5.63
CA GLY A 94 4.94 8.17 6.39
C GLY A 94 3.50 8.04 5.87
N GLY A 95 2.86 9.13 5.44
CA GLY A 95 1.47 9.10 4.94
C GLY A 95 1.31 8.30 3.63
N LEU A 96 2.15 8.61 2.63
CA LEU A 96 2.29 7.85 1.40
C LEU A 96 2.62 6.37 1.66
N ARG A 97 3.61 6.09 2.51
CA ARG A 97 3.99 4.72 2.86
C ARG A 97 2.82 3.92 3.43
N ARG A 98 2.03 4.49 4.34
CA ARG A 98 0.82 3.84 4.87
C ARG A 98 -0.15 3.45 3.76
N LEU A 99 -0.41 4.36 2.81
CA LEU A 99 -1.31 4.10 1.69
C LEU A 99 -0.78 3.01 0.77
N VAL A 100 0.51 3.03 0.46
CA VAL A 100 1.17 2.01 -0.38
C VAL A 100 1.12 0.63 0.30
N LEU A 101 1.38 0.54 1.60
CA LEU A 101 1.22 -0.71 2.35
C LEU A 101 -0.24 -1.19 2.35
N SER A 102 -1.20 -0.27 2.47
CA SER A 102 -2.63 -0.58 2.39
C SER A 102 -3.01 -1.16 1.02
N ILE A 103 -2.51 -0.55 -0.07
CA ILE A 103 -2.66 -1.09 -1.44
C ILE A 103 -2.07 -2.50 -1.52
N ILE A 104 -0.82 -2.70 -1.12
CA ILE A 104 -0.16 -4.02 -1.16
C ILE A 104 -0.94 -5.05 -0.34
N PHE A 105 -1.47 -4.66 0.83
CA PHE A 105 -2.23 -5.54 1.70
C PHE A 105 -3.56 -6.00 1.05
N ASN A 106 -4.22 -5.15 0.28
CA ASN A 106 -5.45 -5.50 -0.45
C ASN A 106 -5.19 -6.44 -1.64
N LEU A 107 -3.99 -6.40 -2.22
CA LEU A 107 -3.63 -7.20 -3.39
C LEU A 107 -3.11 -8.61 -3.03
N PRO A 108 -3.20 -9.58 -3.95
CA PRO A 108 -2.38 -10.78 -3.87
C PRO A 108 -0.90 -10.41 -3.90
N LEU A 109 -0.09 -10.96 -3.00
CA LEU A 109 1.33 -10.66 -2.94
C LEU A 109 2.01 -11.00 -4.27
N ARG A 110 3.00 -10.18 -4.62
CA ARG A 110 3.87 -10.45 -5.77
C ARG A 110 4.69 -11.71 -5.49
N GLN A 111 4.65 -12.67 -6.42
CA GLN A 111 5.44 -13.91 -6.35
C GLN A 111 6.46 -13.97 -7.49
N PRO A 112 7.75 -14.27 -7.24
CA PRO A 112 8.33 -14.50 -5.93
C PRO A 112 8.31 -13.23 -5.07
N ILE A 113 8.23 -13.41 -3.74
CA ILE A 113 8.20 -12.30 -2.79
C ILE A 113 9.65 -11.81 -2.61
N SER A 114 9.88 -10.50 -2.76
CA SER A 114 11.21 -9.92 -2.54
C SER A 114 11.63 -10.08 -1.07
N VAL A 115 12.86 -10.58 -0.87
CA VAL A 115 13.48 -10.69 0.46
C VAL A 115 13.69 -9.31 1.06
N GLU A 116 14.09 -8.32 0.26
CA GLU A 116 14.26 -6.93 0.68
C GLU A 116 12.93 -6.35 1.19
N PHE A 117 11.83 -6.64 0.50
CA PHE A 117 10.50 -6.21 0.92
C PHE A 117 10.08 -6.86 2.25
N ILE A 118 10.35 -8.16 2.44
CA ILE A 118 10.09 -8.87 3.71
C ILE A 118 10.89 -8.22 4.84
N ASN A 119 12.20 -8.06 4.65
CA ASN A 119 13.09 -7.43 5.64
C ASN A 119 12.62 -6.03 5.99
N ARG A 120 12.22 -5.24 4.99
CA ARG A 120 11.67 -3.89 5.22
C ARG A 120 10.38 -3.91 6.04
N CYS A 121 9.52 -4.91 5.85
CA CYS A 121 8.32 -5.07 6.67
C CYS A 121 8.67 -5.42 8.12
N PHE A 122 9.67 -6.27 8.37
CA PHE A 122 10.16 -6.56 9.72
C PHE A 122 10.71 -5.30 10.40
N GLU A 123 11.58 -4.55 9.72
CA GLU A 123 12.10 -3.28 10.22
C GLU A 123 10.98 -2.33 10.62
N GLN A 124 10.01 -2.11 9.72
CA GLN A 124 8.90 -1.18 9.94
C GLN A 124 7.98 -1.63 11.08
N MET A 125 7.70 -2.94 11.19
CA MET A 125 6.90 -3.50 12.26
C MET A 125 7.53 -3.25 13.64
N MET A 126 8.85 -3.39 13.75
CA MET A 126 9.58 -3.34 15.01
C MET A 126 10.05 -1.93 15.40
N LEU A 127 10.04 -0.99 14.45
CA LEU A 127 10.56 0.35 14.68
C LEU A 127 9.55 1.21 15.47
N VAL A 128 9.84 1.47 16.75
CA VAL A 128 8.96 2.21 17.68
C VAL A 128 8.55 3.60 17.16
N LYS A 129 9.42 4.29 16.41
CA LYS A 129 9.13 5.61 15.84
C LYS A 129 8.19 5.58 14.62
N GLU A 130 7.91 4.40 14.05
CA GLU A 130 6.96 4.31 12.94
C GLU A 130 5.52 4.54 13.43
N PRO A 131 4.66 5.16 12.61
CA PRO A 131 3.24 5.23 12.92
C PRO A 131 2.66 3.84 13.15
N VAL A 132 1.79 3.69 14.16
CA VAL A 132 1.12 2.41 14.48
C VAL A 132 0.45 1.77 13.25
N SER A 133 -0.10 2.57 12.35
CA SER A 133 -0.74 2.07 11.13
C SER A 133 0.24 1.41 10.18
N VAL A 134 1.47 1.94 10.06
CA VAL A 134 2.56 1.34 9.28
C VAL A 134 2.99 0.04 9.95
N GLN A 135 3.28 0.06 11.26
CA GLN A 135 3.70 -1.13 12.01
C GLN A 135 2.70 -2.28 11.87
N VAL A 136 1.40 -2.00 12.04
CA VAL A 136 0.33 -2.99 11.95
C VAL A 136 0.13 -3.50 10.53
N LEU A 137 0.23 -2.65 9.51
CA LEU A 137 0.14 -3.09 8.12
C LEU A 137 1.32 -3.98 7.74
N SER A 138 2.55 -3.60 8.11
CA SER A 138 3.75 -4.42 7.86
C SER A 138 3.62 -5.79 8.55
N MET A 139 3.16 -5.84 9.80
CA MET A 139 2.90 -7.10 10.51
C MET A 139 1.85 -7.98 9.82
N LYS A 140 0.75 -7.39 9.32
CA LYS A 140 -0.29 -8.13 8.60
C LYS A 140 0.19 -8.61 7.23
N ILE A 141 1.05 -7.85 6.56
CA ILE A 141 1.68 -8.27 5.31
C ILE A 141 2.60 -9.45 5.58
N LEU A 142 3.43 -9.41 6.62
CA LEU A 142 4.27 -10.54 7.03
C LEU A 142 3.43 -11.78 7.34
N GLU A 143 2.28 -11.63 8.00
CA GLU A 143 1.34 -12.73 8.21
C GLU A 143 0.82 -13.33 6.88
N LYS A 144 0.53 -12.50 5.87
CA LYS A 144 0.18 -12.98 4.51
C LYS A 144 1.38 -13.65 3.82
N VAL A 145 2.61 -13.18 4.05
CA VAL A 145 3.83 -13.84 3.54
C VAL A 145 3.91 -15.26 4.11
N CYS A 146 3.64 -15.45 5.41
CA CYS A 146 3.63 -16.78 6.04
C CYS A 146 2.54 -17.74 5.50
N GLU A 147 1.54 -17.24 4.76
CA GLU A 147 0.56 -18.10 4.05
C GLU A 147 1.16 -18.71 2.78
N ILE A 148 2.21 -18.11 2.23
CA ILE A 148 2.90 -18.54 1.02
C ILE A 148 4.21 -19.24 1.39
N GLU A 149 4.99 -18.63 2.28
CA GLU A 149 6.29 -19.09 2.76
C GLU A 149 6.15 -19.57 4.22
N HIS A 150 5.70 -20.81 4.41
CA HIS A 150 5.35 -21.33 5.74
C HIS A 150 6.51 -21.33 6.73
N ASP A 151 7.74 -21.53 6.26
CA ASP A 151 8.96 -21.54 7.09
C ASP A 151 9.20 -20.19 7.80
N LEU A 152 8.66 -19.09 7.25
CA LEU A 152 8.78 -17.76 7.86
C LEU A 152 7.88 -17.58 9.10
N SER A 153 6.92 -18.48 9.34
CA SER A 153 5.96 -18.36 10.45
C SER A 153 6.67 -18.34 11.81
N GLN A 154 7.68 -19.19 11.99
CA GLN A 154 8.44 -19.27 13.24
C GLN A 154 9.29 -18.01 13.46
N GLU A 155 9.85 -17.45 12.39
CA GLU A 155 10.62 -16.20 12.44
C GLU A 155 9.72 -15.02 12.86
N LEU A 156 8.55 -14.90 12.23
CA LEU A 156 7.57 -13.87 12.59
C LEU A 156 7.09 -14.01 14.04
N GLU A 157 6.76 -15.21 14.48
CA GLU A 157 6.35 -15.44 15.87
C GLU A 157 7.45 -15.04 16.85
N THR A 158 8.68 -15.49 16.61
CA THR A 158 9.84 -15.21 17.47
C THR A 158 10.09 -13.70 17.57
N ALA A 159 10.07 -13.01 16.43
CA ALA A 159 10.20 -11.56 16.38
C ALA A 159 9.13 -10.87 17.24
N LEU A 160 7.85 -11.23 17.06
CA LEU A 160 6.74 -10.63 17.81
C LEU A 160 6.80 -10.88 19.32
N LEU A 161 7.22 -12.08 19.74
CA LEU A 161 7.36 -12.45 21.15
C LEU A 161 8.52 -11.73 21.84
N SER A 162 9.58 -11.39 21.10
CA SER A 162 10.74 -10.68 21.64
C SER A 162 10.49 -9.19 21.92
N LEU A 163 9.44 -8.60 21.36
CA LEU A 163 9.14 -7.17 21.50
C LEU A 163 8.58 -6.85 22.90
N ASP A 164 9.20 -5.85 23.55
CA ASP A 164 8.67 -5.26 24.78
C ASP A 164 7.35 -4.53 24.50
N SER A 165 6.27 -4.97 25.14
CA SER A 165 4.92 -4.43 24.93
C SER A 165 4.80 -2.97 25.32
N ASP A 166 5.59 -2.52 26.30
CA ASP A 166 5.47 -1.19 26.90
C ASP A 166 6.01 -0.10 25.97
N LEU A 167 6.82 -0.48 24.99
CA LEU A 167 7.37 0.43 23.97
C LEU A 167 6.39 0.70 22.81
N PHE A 168 5.30 -0.08 22.69
CA PHE A 168 4.39 0.00 21.55
C PHE A 168 3.00 0.46 21.95
N SER A 169 2.28 1.01 20.97
CA SER A 169 0.90 1.45 21.17
C SER A 169 -0.03 0.27 21.52
N LYS A 170 -1.15 0.57 22.20
CA LYS A 170 -2.20 -0.43 22.47
C LYS A 170 -2.75 -1.07 21.19
N GLY A 171 -2.82 -0.30 20.10
CA GLY A 171 -3.25 -0.81 18.79
C GLY A 171 -2.29 -1.85 18.21
N PHE A 172 -0.98 -1.60 18.32
CA PHE A 172 0.05 -2.57 17.94
C PHE A 172 -0.06 -3.86 18.78
N VAL A 173 -0.12 -3.73 20.11
CA VAL A 173 -0.19 -4.87 21.03
C VAL A 173 -1.42 -5.74 20.75
N ALA A 174 -2.58 -5.13 20.48
CA ALA A 174 -3.80 -5.85 20.13
C ALA A 174 -3.64 -6.62 18.80
N ALA A 175 -3.10 -5.97 17.77
CA ALA A 175 -2.88 -6.60 16.48
C ALA A 175 -1.86 -7.75 16.58
N ARG A 176 -0.77 -7.57 17.33
CA ARG A 176 0.25 -8.59 17.61
C ARG A 176 -0.36 -9.84 18.23
N LYS A 177 -1.17 -9.70 19.28
CA LYS A 177 -1.86 -10.83 19.92
C LYS A 177 -2.71 -11.61 18.91
N GLY A 178 -3.41 -10.90 18.03
CA GLY A 178 -4.21 -11.51 16.97
C GLY A 178 -3.37 -12.33 15.97
N VAL A 179 -2.24 -11.78 15.53
CA VAL A 179 -1.32 -12.46 14.59
C VAL A 179 -0.69 -13.69 15.24
N ILE A 180 -0.12 -13.58 16.44
CA ILE A 180 0.47 -14.74 17.16
C ILE A 180 -0.57 -15.86 17.32
N LYS A 181 -1.81 -15.52 17.68
CA LYS A 181 -2.88 -16.52 17.79
C LYS A 181 -3.11 -17.25 16.47
N ARG A 182 -3.15 -16.52 15.34
CA ARG A 182 -3.37 -17.12 14.02
C ARG A 182 -2.19 -17.96 13.54
N LEU A 183 -0.96 -17.54 13.80
CA LEU A 183 0.23 -18.34 13.50
C LEU A 183 0.21 -19.68 14.25
N LYS A 184 -0.12 -19.68 15.55
CA LYS A 184 -0.20 -20.90 16.36
C LYS A 184 -1.30 -21.88 15.96
N MET A 185 -2.37 -21.39 15.34
CA MET A 185 -3.46 -22.25 14.85
C MET A 185 -3.12 -22.92 13.50
N ARG A 186 -1.99 -22.57 12.87
CA ARG A 186 -1.55 -23.14 11.59
C ARG A 186 -0.61 -24.34 11.74
N VAL A 187 -0.11 -24.58 12.96
CA VAL A 187 0.66 -25.77 13.36
C VAL A 187 -0.31 -26.89 13.75
#